data_AF-A0A259CTL0-F1
#
_entry.id   AF-A0A259CTL0-F1
#
_cell.length_a   1.000
_cell.length_b   1.000
_cell.length_c   1.000
_cell.angle_alpha   90.00
_cell.angle_beta   90.00
_cell.angle_gamma   90.00
#
_symmetry.space_group_name_H-M   'P 1'
#
loop_
_entity.id
_entity.type
_entity.pdbx_description
1 polymer ?
#
loop_
_entity_poly.entity_id
_entity_poly.type
_entity_poly.pdbx_seq_one_letter_code
_entity_poly.pdbx_strand_id
1 'polypeptide(L)' 'MIFSKFSKHVTGTVFGFLLSSILVGCSLYPDVNTDPAKNNKATFRQDALDCAQAYPEAGSGVHIKQRISCMNLKGWQ' A
#
# COMPACT_ATOMS: atom_id res chain seq x y z
N MET A 1 -36.32 -11.34 -7.89
CA MET A 1 -35.02 -11.95 -7.47
C MET A 1 -33.85 -11.70 -8.43
N ILE A 2 -34.07 -11.39 -9.71
CA ILE A 2 -33.00 -11.20 -10.72
C ILE A 2 -32.14 -9.95 -10.44
N PHE A 3 -32.76 -8.82 -10.06
CA PHE A 3 -32.05 -7.57 -9.75
C PHE A 3 -31.03 -7.69 -8.59
N SER A 4 -31.32 -8.50 -7.56
CA SER A 4 -30.40 -8.70 -6.43
C SER A 4 -29.16 -9.50 -6.83
N LYS A 5 -29.29 -10.50 -7.71
CA LYS A 5 -28.14 -11.28 -8.20
C LYS A 5 -27.25 -10.44 -9.12
N PHE A 6 -27.86 -9.63 -9.98
CA PHE A 6 -27.12 -8.72 -10.87
C PHE A 6 -26.34 -7.68 -10.07
N SER A 7 -26.97 -7.04 -9.08
CA SER A 7 -26.31 -6.09 -8.17
C SER A 7 -25.13 -6.71 -7.42
N LYS A 8 -25.26 -7.95 -6.92
CA LYS A 8 -24.16 -8.67 -6.26
C LYS A 8 -22.98 -8.95 -7.20
N HIS A 9 -23.25 -9.35 -8.44
CA HIS A 9 -22.20 -9.58 -9.43
C HIS A 9 -21.45 -8.29 -9.79
N VAL A 10 -22.18 -7.18 -10.02
CA VAL A 10 -21.57 -5.87 -10.30
C VAL A 10 -20.68 -5.43 -9.14
N THR A 11 -21.16 -5.54 -7.91
CA THR A 11 -20.35 -5.20 -6.71
C THR A 11 -19.10 -6.07 -6.60
N GLY A 12 -19.22 -7.37 -6.83
CA GLY A 12 -18.08 -8.30 -6.80
C GLY A 12 -17.02 -7.97 -7.86
N THR A 13 -17.46 -7.69 -9.09
CA THR A 13 -16.56 -7.31 -10.20
C THR A 13 -15.84 -5.98 -9.91
N VAL A 14 -16.56 -4.96 -9.42
CA VAL A 14 -15.96 -3.66 -9.08
C VAL A 14 -14.93 -3.81 -7.96
N PHE A 15 -15.24 -4.55 -6.91
CA PHE A 15 -14.30 -4.80 -5.82
C PHE A 15 -13.05 -5.54 -6.29
N GLY A 16 -13.23 -6.57 -7.14
CA GLY A 16 -12.11 -7.31 -7.72
C GLY A 16 -11.18 -6.42 -8.54
N PHE A 17 -11.73 -5.51 -9.35
CA PHE A 17 -10.95 -4.56 -10.14
C PHE A 17 -10.21 -3.53 -9.27
N LEU A 18 -10.85 -3.02 -8.22
CA LEU A 18 -10.19 -2.10 -7.29
C LEU A 18 -9.03 -2.77 -6.57
N LEU A 19 -9.23 -3.98 -6.05
CA LEU A 19 -8.18 -4.72 -5.36
C LEU A 19 -6.99 -5.03 -6.29
N SER A 20 -7.25 -5.46 -7.53
CA SER A 20 -6.19 -5.73 -8.49
C SER A 20 -5.38 -4.47 -8.83
N SER A 21 -6.05 -3.33 -9.01
CA SER A 21 -5.37 -2.06 -9.29
C SER A 21 -4.42 -1.62 -8.17
N ILE A 22 -4.82 -1.82 -6.90
CA ILE A 22 -3.99 -1.51 -5.73
C ILE A 22 -2.78 -2.44 -5.67
N LEU A 23 -2.97 -3.74 -5.89
CA LEU A 23 -1.87 -4.73 -5.87
C LEU A 23 -0.87 -4.50 -7.00
N VAL A 24 -1.33 -4.12 -8.19
CA VAL A 24 -0.46 -3.77 -9.32
C VAL A 24 0.36 -2.51 -9.03
N GLY A 25 -0.25 -1.47 -8.44
CA GLY A 25 0.51 -0.30 -7.98
C GLY A 25 1.58 -0.66 -6.95
N CYS A 26 1.26 -1.61 -6.06
CA CYS A 26 2.16 -2.10 -5.03
C CYS A 26 3.35 -2.91 -5.57
N SER A 27 3.12 -3.72 -6.61
CA SER A 27 4.15 -4.53 -7.25
C SER A 27 5.14 -3.69 -8.05
N LEU A 28 4.71 -2.55 -8.60
CA LEU A 28 5.58 -1.59 -9.29
C LEU A 28 6.45 -0.76 -8.34
N TYR A 29 6.09 -0.69 -7.06
CA TYR A 29 6.89 0.02 -6.08
C TYR A 29 8.20 -0.75 -5.82
N PRO A 30 9.37 -0.10 -5.80
CA PRO A 30 10.65 -0.79 -5.64
C PRO A 30 10.73 -1.50 -4.29
N ASP A 31 11.32 -2.69 -4.30
CA ASP A 31 11.66 -3.47 -3.11
C ASP A 31 13.10 -3.22 -2.65
N VAL A 32 13.85 -2.36 -3.34
CA VAL A 32 15.21 -1.98 -2.94
C VAL A 32 15.31 -0.47 -2.70
N ASN A 33 16.11 -0.10 -1.70
CA ASN A 33 16.47 1.30 -1.49
C ASN A 33 17.53 1.73 -2.53
N THR A 34 17.43 2.95 -3.05
CA THR A 34 18.43 3.53 -3.95
C THR A 34 19.79 3.63 -3.28
N ASP A 35 19.82 3.88 -1.97
CA ASP A 35 21.03 3.80 -1.15
C ASP A 35 21.23 2.35 -0.66
N PRO A 36 22.26 1.63 -1.13
CA PRO A 36 22.52 0.25 -0.71
C PRO A 36 22.74 0.10 0.80
N ALA A 37 23.28 1.11 1.47
CA ALA A 37 23.49 1.08 2.93
C ALA A 37 22.16 1.08 3.69
N LYS A 38 21.10 1.63 3.08
CA LYS A 38 19.74 1.70 3.63
C LYS A 38 18.85 0.55 3.17
N ASN A 39 19.36 -0.38 2.37
CA ASN A 39 18.59 -1.50 1.84
C ASN A 39 18.43 -2.65 2.86
N ASN A 40 17.91 -2.34 4.04
CA ASN A 40 17.69 -3.29 5.12
C ASN A 40 16.42 -2.97 5.92
N LYS A 41 15.87 -3.97 6.61
CA LYS A 41 14.59 -3.84 7.34
C LYS A 41 14.64 -2.84 8.49
N ALA A 42 15.78 -2.74 9.17
CA ALA A 42 15.92 -1.84 10.32
C ALA A 42 15.83 -0.37 9.88
N THR A 43 16.55 0.00 8.83
CA THR A 43 16.48 1.33 8.23
C THR A 43 15.09 1.62 7.67
N PHE A 44 14.46 0.67 6.97
CA PHE A 44 13.10 0.86 6.47
C PHE A 44 12.09 1.19 7.58
N ARG A 45 12.14 0.47 8.71
CA ARG A 45 11.27 0.72 9.86
C ARG A 45 11.48 2.11 10.45
N GLN A 46 12.74 2.52 10.60
CA GLN A 46 13.06 3.84 11.12
C GLN A 46 12.58 4.94 10.17
N ASP A 47 12.87 4.83 8.87
CA ASP A 47 12.44 5.78 7.85
C ASP A 47 10.90 5.90 7.80
N ALA A 48 10.17 4.79 8.01
CA ALA A 48 8.72 4.79 8.07
C ALA A 48 8.16 5.58 9.27
N LEU A 49 8.81 5.46 10.43
CA LEU A 49 8.47 6.23 11.63
C LEU A 49 8.80 7.71 11.45
N ASP A 50 10.01 8.01 11.00
CA ASP A 50 10.50 9.37 10.76
C ASP A 50 9.59 10.09 9.76
N CYS A 51 9.18 9.41 8.69
CA CYS A 51 8.26 9.95 7.69
C CYS A 51 6.88 10.25 8.27
N ALA A 52 6.35 9.41 9.16
CA ALA A 52 5.09 9.65 9.84
C ALA A 52 5.17 10.84 10.82
N GLN A 53 6.33 11.05 11.45
CA GLN A 53 6.56 12.14 12.40
C GLN A 53 6.88 13.48 11.71
N ALA A 54 7.46 13.46 10.52
CA ALA A 54 7.84 14.67 9.78
C ALA A 54 6.65 15.44 9.19
N TYR A 55 5.52 14.78 8.97
CA TYR A 55 4.33 15.37 8.35
C TYR A 55 3.05 15.13 9.18
N PRO A 56 2.98 15.61 10.44
CA PRO A 56 1.81 15.43 11.29
C PRO A 56 0.58 16.17 10.75
N GLU A 57 0.77 17.26 10.00
CA GLU A 57 -0.27 18.08 9.37
C GLU A 57 -0.77 17.56 8.02
N ALA A 58 -0.07 16.63 7.39
CA ALA A 58 -0.57 15.94 6.20
C ALA A 58 -1.73 15.04 6.63
N GLY A 59 -2.93 15.63 6.75
CA GLY A 59 -4.11 15.14 7.47
C GLY A 59 -4.70 13.78 7.05
N SER A 60 -3.98 12.98 6.27
CA SER A 60 -4.32 11.61 6.00
C SER A 60 -3.14 10.63 6.22
N GLY A 61 -1.89 11.08 6.06
CA GLY A 61 -0.72 10.20 5.99
C GLY A 61 -0.91 9.02 5.02
N VAL A 62 -1.89 9.10 4.10
CA VAL A 62 -2.42 7.94 3.38
C VAL A 62 -1.37 7.38 2.44
N HIS A 63 -0.63 8.24 1.74
CA HIS A 63 0.45 7.80 0.87
C HIS A 63 1.60 7.12 1.63
N ILE A 64 1.90 7.61 2.84
CA ILE A 64 2.91 7.02 3.73
C ILE A 64 2.42 5.65 4.20
N LYS A 65 1.18 5.56 4.69
CA LYS A 65 0.55 4.30 5.11
C LYS A 65 0.45 3.30 3.96
N GLN A 66 0.05 3.73 2.77
CA GLN A 66 0.00 2.90 1.56
C GLN A 66 1.38 2.33 1.23
N ARG A 67 2.42 3.16 1.25
CA ARG A 67 3.80 2.73 1.03
C ARG A 67 4.24 1.72 2.10
N ILE A 68 3.99 2.00 3.38
CA ILE A 68 4.32 1.09 4.49
C ILE A 68 3.59 -0.25 4.32
N SER A 69 2.28 -0.22 4.08
CA SER A 69 1.48 -1.43 3.84
C SER A 69 2.03 -2.24 2.66
N CYS A 70 2.43 -1.57 1.57
CA CYS A 70 3.01 -2.22 0.41
C CYS A 70 4.32 -2.93 0.70
N MET A 71 5.20 -2.29 1.47
CA MET A 71 6.47 -2.88 1.85
C MET A 71 6.28 -4.02 2.86
N ASN A 72 5.31 -3.91 3.77
CA ASN A 72 4.93 -5.00 4.67
C ASN A 72 4.42 -6.22 3.91
N LEU A 73 3.60 -6.04 2.86
CA LEU A 73 3.17 -7.12 1.96
C LEU A 73 4.36 -7.81 1.26
N LYS A 74 5.45 -7.08 1.03
CA LYS A 74 6.71 -7.59 0.48
C LYS A 74 7.67 -8.15 1.54
N GLY A 75 7.29 -8.18 2.81
CA GLY A 75 8.09 -8.77 3.89
C GLY A 75 9.11 -7.83 4.55
N TRP A 76 8.98 -6.52 4.35
CA TRP A 76 9.86 -5.49 4.95
C TRP A 76 9.47 -5.04 6.37
N GLN A 77 8.49 -5.73 6.96
CA GLN A 77 8.00 -5.44 8.31
C GLN A 77 9.01 -5.68 9.42
#